data_AF-A0A0F3GQV7-F1
#
_entry.id   AF-A0A0F3GQV7-F1
#
_cell.length_a   1.000
_cell.length_b   1.000
_cell.length_c   1.000
_cell.angle_alpha   90.00
_cell.angle_beta   90.00
_cell.angle_gamma   90.00
#
_symmetry.space_group_name_H-M   'P 1'
#
loop_
_entity.id
_entity.type
_entity.pdbx_description
1 polymer ?
#
loop_
_entity_poly.entity_id
_entity_poly.type
_entity_poly.pdbx_seq_one_letter_code
_entity_poly.pdbx_strand_id
1 'polypeptide(L)' 'MMKRPYKSPLEHGRTYEIITVGDGRTLPQHFDPEVLEAFKKVALDFVDIFHSCQD' A
#
# COMPACT_ATOMS: atom_id res chain seq x y z
N MET A 1 -8.55 -0.51 11.62
CA MET A 1 -8.78 -0.10 10.19
C MET A 1 -8.98 1.43 10.06
N MET A 2 -8.24 2.13 9.19
CA MET A 2 -8.41 3.59 8.99
C MET A 2 -9.63 3.92 8.10
N LYS A 3 -10.81 4.04 8.73
CA LYS A 3 -12.06 4.38 8.05
C LYS A 3 -12.21 5.89 7.90
N ARG A 4 -12.44 6.36 6.68
CA ARG A 4 -12.76 7.76 6.38
C ARG A 4 -14.26 7.86 6.11
N PRO A 5 -14.97 8.93 6.55
CA PRO A 5 -16.43 9.03 6.42
C PRO A 5 -16.97 8.84 5.01
N TYR A 6 -16.19 9.23 4.00
CA TYR A 6 -16.58 9.25 2.59
C TYR A 6 -15.84 8.22 1.72
N LYS A 7 -14.95 7.41 2.31
CA LYS A 7 -14.18 6.42 1.56
C LYS A 7 -13.92 5.20 2.42
N SER A 8 -14.36 4.06 1.92
CA SER A 8 -14.04 2.77 2.51
C SER A 8 -12.52 2.57 2.60
N PRO A 9 -12.03 1.92 3.67
CA PRO A 9 -10.63 1.51 3.74
C PRO A 9 -10.31 0.59 2.56
N LEU A 10 -9.07 0.65 2.10
CA LEU A 10 -8.56 -0.30 1.11
C LEU A 10 -7.94 -1.47 1.86
N GLU A 11 -8.13 -2.67 1.31
CA GLU A 11 -7.40 -3.86 1.73
C GLU A 11 -5.91 -3.68 1.47
N HIS A 12 -5.07 -4.32 2.29
CA HIS A 12 -3.62 -4.24 2.15
C HIS A 12 -3.16 -4.65 0.74
N GLY A 13 -3.62 -5.80 0.24
CA GLY A 13 -3.24 -6.30 -1.09
C GLY A 13 -3.62 -5.34 -2.21
N ARG A 14 -4.78 -4.70 -2.13
CA ARG A 14 -5.20 -3.69 -3.11
C ARG A 14 -4.33 -2.44 -3.05
N THR A 15 -3.95 -2.01 -1.85
CA THR A 15 -3.05 -0.86 -1.66
C THR A 15 -1.65 -1.16 -2.22
N TYR A 16 -1.13 -2.35 -1.96
CA TYR A 16 0.14 -2.81 -2.50
C TYR A 16 0.15 -2.81 -4.04
N GLU A 17 -0.90 -3.33 -4.67
CA GLU A 17 -1.06 -3.31 -6.13
C GLU A 17 -1.09 -1.88 -6.70
N ILE A 18 -1.86 -0.97 -6.09
CA ILE A 18 -1.93 0.43 -6.52
C ILE A 18 -0.56 1.12 -6.46
N ILE A 19 0.24 0.85 -5.42
CA ILE A 19 1.56 1.46 -5.26
C ILE A 19 2.57 0.87 -6.25
N THR A 20 2.54 -0.45 -6.47
CA THR A 20 3.58 -1.16 -7.24
C THR A 20 3.31 -1.24 -8.74
N VAL A 21 2.04 -1.32 -9.14
CA VAL A 21 1.59 -1.47 -10.54
C VAL A 21 0.94 -0.18 -11.04
N GLY A 22 0.24 0.53 -10.15
CA GLY A 22 -0.55 1.70 -10.49
C GLY A 22 -2.02 1.38 -10.76
N ASP A 23 -2.87 2.40 -10.69
CA ASP A 23 -4.32 2.31 -10.95
C ASP A 23 -4.82 3.37 -11.94
N GLY A 24 -3.89 3.99 -12.68
CA GLY A 24 -4.14 5.10 -13.59
C GLY A 24 -4.23 6.46 -12.90
N ARG A 25 -4.39 6.51 -11.56
CA ARG A 25 -4.29 7.74 -10.76
C ARG A 25 -2.96 7.82 -10.03
N THR A 26 -2.54 6.68 -9.47
CA THR A 26 -1.22 6.44 -8.92
C THR A 26 -0.44 5.66 -9.96
N LEU A 27 0.77 6.10 -10.25
CA LEU A 27 1.69 5.45 -11.16
C LEU A 27 2.97 5.11 -10.38
N PRO A 28 3.62 3.97 -10.65
CA PRO A 28 4.88 3.62 -10.01
C PRO A 28 5.96 4.71 -10.17
N GLN A 29 5.93 5.44 -11.29
CA GLN A 29 6.85 6.55 -11.58
C GLN A 29 6.64 7.78 -10.67
N HIS A 30 5.57 7.83 -9.88
CA HIS A 30 5.40 8.88 -8.87
C HIS A 30 6.32 8.68 -7.65
N PHE A 31 6.89 7.48 -7.50
CA PHE A 31 7.78 7.14 -6.42
C PHE A 31 9.23 7.11 -6.90
N ASP A 32 10.15 7.40 -5.99
CA ASP A 32 11.56 7.13 -6.25
C ASP A 32 11.77 5.62 -6.47
N PRO A 33 12.49 5.20 -7.53
CA PRO A 33 12.68 3.79 -7.84
C PRO A 33 13.33 2.99 -6.70
N GLU A 34 14.29 3.56 -5.99
CA GLU A 34 14.98 2.88 -4.89
C GLU A 34 14.05 2.69 -3.69
N VAL A 35 13.22 3.70 -3.41
CA VAL A 35 12.21 3.63 -2.35
C VAL A 35 11.13 2.61 -2.69
N LEU A 36 10.68 2.56 -3.96
CA LEU A 36 9.67 1.60 -4.39
C LEU A 36 10.20 0.16 -4.32
N GLU A 37 11.46 -0.06 -4.68
CA GLU A 37 12.09 -1.37 -4.55
C GLU A 37 12.32 -1.76 -3.08
N ALA A 38 12.71 -0.81 -2.22
CA ALA A 38 12.78 -1.05 -0.78
C ALA A 38 11.40 -1.45 -0.22
N PHE A 39 10.34 -0.73 -0.60
CA PHE A 39 8.97 -1.03 -0.20
C PHE A 39 8.53 -2.44 -0.62
N LYS A 40 8.83 -2.87 -1.86
CA LYS A 40 8.54 -4.24 -2.32
C LYS A 40 9.26 -5.30 -1.51
N LYS A 41 10.52 -5.06 -1.11
CA LYS A 41 11.32 -6.02 -0.32
C LYS A 41 10.76 -6.25 1.07
N VAL A 42 10.19 -5.23 1.70
CA VAL A 42 9.62 -5.29 3.06
C VAL A 42 8.10 -5.49 3.05
N ALA A 43 7.50 -5.83 1.90
CA ALA A 43 6.05 -5.91 1.76
C ALA A 43 5.38 -6.88 2.74
N LEU A 44 6.04 -8.01 3.05
CA LEU A 44 5.54 -8.99 4.02
C LEU A 44 5.49 -8.41 5.45
N ASP A 45 6.51 -7.66 5.86
CA ASP A 45 6.53 -7.00 7.17
C ASP A 45 5.35 -6.01 7.30
N PHE A 46 5.00 -5.33 6.20
CA PHE A 46 3.85 -4.43 6.16
C PHE A 46 2.51 -5.17 6.25
N VAL A 47 2.41 -6.41 5.77
CA VAL A 47 1.22 -7.25 5.98
C VAL A 47 1.04 -7.55 7.46
N ASP A 48 2.11 -7.97 8.13
CA ASP A 48 2.08 -8.30 9.55
C ASP A 48 1.74 -7.08 10.41
N ILE A 49 2.35 -5.92 10.11
CA ILE A 49 2.02 -4.65 10.74
C ILE A 49 0.54 -4.29 10.49
N PHE A 50 0.06 -4.40 9.26
CA PHE A 50 -1.33 -4.10 8.92
C PHE A 50 -2.31 -4.96 9.73
N HIS A 51 -2.06 -6.26 9.86
CA HIS A 51 -2.88 -7.15 10.69
C HIS A 51 -2.80 -6.82 12.17
N SER A 52 -1.61 -6.51 12.70
CA SER A 52 -1.44 -6.13 14.12
C SER A 52 -2.11 -4.82 14.50
N CYS A 53 -2.30 -3.91 13.53
CA CYS A 53 -2.90 -2.59 13.73
C CYS A 53 -4.41 -2.56 13.39
N GLN A 54 -5.06 -3.72 13.20
CA GLN A 54 -6.48 -3.78 12.87
C GLN A 54 -7.44 -3.63 14.07
N ASP A 55 -6.93 -3.56 15.30
CA ASP A 55 -7.69 -3.16 16.50
C ASP A 55 -8.39 -1.78 16.35
#